data_AF-A0A6U4MI67-F1
#
_entry.id   AF-A0A6U4MI67-F1
#
_cell.length_a   1.000
_cell.length_b   1.000
_cell.length_c   1.000
_cell.angle_alpha   90.00
_cell.angle_beta   90.00
_cell.angle_gamma   90.00
#
_symmetry.space_group_name_H-M   'P 1'
#
loop_
_entity.id
_entity.type
_entity.pdbx_description
1 polymer ?
#
loop_
_entity_poly.entity_id
_entity_poly.type
_entity_poly.pdbx_seq_one_letter_code
_entity_poly.pdbx_strand_id
1 'polypeptide(L)'
;MRSELADPGAPSDERFLEDVSTALRHVSNALINGHESCAAALKADLADAPKARKEAVLECLDYLRLRVSVPRDMSYPAARQLRAHIQWVMDAVQA
;
A
#
# COMPACT_ATOMS: atom_id res chain seq x y z
N MET A 1 -24.03 6.62 12.93
CA MET A 1 -22.62 6.48 13.37
C MET A 1 -21.74 6.72 12.15
N ARG A 2 -21.00 7.83 12.08
CA ARG A 2 -19.97 8.01 11.03
C ARG A 2 -18.81 7.08 11.42
N SER A 3 -18.34 6.25 10.50
CA SER A 3 -17.10 5.51 10.72
C SER A 3 -15.97 6.53 10.79
N GLU A 4 -15.12 6.48 11.81
CA GLU A 4 -14.00 7.43 11.99
C GLU A 4 -13.08 7.44 10.76
N LEU A 5 -12.90 6.28 10.10
CA LEU A 5 -12.14 6.13 8.85
C LEU A 5 -12.83 6.70 7.59
N ALA A 6 -14.09 7.11 7.70
CA ALA A 6 -14.86 7.72 6.62
C ALA A 6 -15.12 9.22 6.87
N ASP A 7 -14.56 9.79 7.94
CA ASP A 7 -14.64 11.23 8.21
C ASP A 7 -13.58 11.98 7.39
N PRO A 8 -13.97 12.83 6.42
CA PRO A 8 -13.01 13.65 5.67
C PRO A 8 -12.24 14.66 6.53
N GLY A 9 -12.71 14.94 7.75
CA GLY A 9 -12.07 15.86 8.69
C GLY A 9 -11.13 15.20 9.69
N ALA A 10 -10.95 13.87 9.65
CA ALA A 10 -10.04 13.18 10.55
C ALA A 10 -8.58 13.54 10.23
N PRO A 11 -7.77 13.97 11.22
CA PRO A 11 -6.38 14.30 10.98
C PRO A 11 -5.56 13.04 10.63
N SER A 12 -4.77 13.12 9.56
CA SER A 12 -3.85 12.06 9.19
C SER A 12 -2.65 12.02 10.13
N ASP A 13 -2.13 10.82 10.38
CA ASP A 13 -0.84 10.65 11.03
C ASP A 13 0.30 10.86 10.01
N GLU A 14 0.82 12.08 9.95
CA GLU A 14 1.84 12.49 8.97
C GLU A 14 3.19 11.76 9.16
N ARG A 15 3.42 11.12 10.32
CA ARG A 15 4.69 10.46 10.64
C ARG A 15 5.06 9.32 9.69
N PHE A 16 4.06 8.71 9.05
CA PHE A 16 4.23 7.53 8.18
C PHE A 16 3.95 7.83 6.70
N LEU A 17 3.64 9.09 6.37
CA LEU A 17 3.17 9.48 5.04
C LEU A 17 4.21 9.18 3.95
N GLU A 18 5.49 9.44 4.21
CA GLU A 18 6.58 9.16 3.28
C GLU A 18 6.81 7.66 3.06
N ASP A 19 6.72 6.85 4.12
CA ASP A 19 6.89 5.40 4.03
C ASP A 19 5.74 4.78 3.22
N VAL A 20 4.49 5.21 3.47
CA VAL A 20 3.32 4.78 2.70
C VAL A 20 3.40 5.25 1.25
N SER A 21 3.82 6.50 1.01
CA SER A 21 4.04 7.06 -0.33
C SER A 21 5.07 6.24 -1.11
N THR A 22 6.19 5.89 -0.46
CA THR A 22 7.25 5.05 -1.04
C THR A 22 6.71 3.67 -1.41
N ALA A 23 5.96 3.02 -0.52
CA ALA A 23 5.33 1.73 -0.79
C ALA A 23 4.37 1.79 -2.00
N LEU A 24 3.52 2.82 -2.10
CA LEU A 24 2.58 2.99 -3.22
C LEU A 24 3.28 3.32 -4.54
N ARG A 25 4.43 4.00 -4.50
CA ARG A 25 5.28 4.20 -5.68
C ARG A 25 5.86 2.88 -6.17
N HIS A 26 6.28 1.99 -5.27
CA HIS A 26 6.72 0.63 -5.63
C HIS A 26 5.58 -0.21 -6.23
N VAL A 27 4.36 -0.13 -5.67
CA VAL A 27 3.16 -0.75 -6.28
C VAL A 27 2.95 -0.25 -7.71
N SER A 28 2.99 1.07 -7.92
CA SER A 28 2.78 1.68 -9.23
C SER A 28 3.87 1.29 -10.22
N ASN A 29 5.12 1.28 -9.78
CA ASN A 29 6.26 0.88 -10.60
C ASN A 29 6.15 -0.58 -11.02
N ALA A 30 5.79 -1.47 -10.10
CA ALA A 30 5.60 -2.90 -10.36
C ALA A 30 4.42 -3.18 -11.31
N LEU A 31 3.35 -2.38 -11.27
CA LEU A 31 2.23 -2.49 -12.21
C LEU A 31 2.64 -2.14 -13.66
N ILE A 32 3.63 -1.26 -13.84
CA ILE A 32 4.10 -0.81 -15.15
C ILE A 32 5.23 -1.72 -15.68
N ASN A 33 6.20 -2.02 -14.81
CA ASN A 33 7.46 -2.67 -15.18
C ASN A 33 7.55 -4.14 -14.75
N GLY A 34 6.51 -4.67 -14.10
CA GLY A 34 6.50 -6.00 -13.50
C GLY A 34 7.15 -6.03 -12.12
N HIS A 35 6.63 -6.86 -11.22
CA HIS A 35 7.12 -6.95 -9.83
C HIS A 35 8.55 -7.52 -9.69
N GLU A 36 8.98 -8.37 -10.62
CA GLU A 36 10.32 -8.98 -10.62
C GLU A 36 11.42 -7.92 -10.76
N SER A 37 11.22 -6.92 -11.61
CA SER A 37 12.18 -5.85 -11.85
C SER A 37 12.28 -4.87 -10.68
N CYS A 38 11.26 -4.83 -9.81
CA CYS A 38 11.14 -3.87 -8.71
C CYS A 38 11.54 -4.45 -7.34
N ALA A 39 11.66 -5.78 -7.21
CA ALA A 39 11.84 -6.45 -5.93
C ALA A 39 13.11 -6.03 -5.16
N ALA A 40 14.21 -5.76 -5.88
CA ALA A 40 15.46 -5.33 -5.25
C ALA A 40 15.36 -3.91 -4.65
N ALA A 41 14.77 -2.97 -5.40
CA ALA A 41 14.59 -1.59 -4.95
C ALA A 41 13.60 -1.52 -3.78
N LEU A 42 12.51 -2.29 -3.84
CA LEU A 42 11.54 -2.39 -2.75
C LEU A 42 12.19 -2.84 -1.43
N LYS A 43 13.03 -3.87 -1.47
CA LYS A 43 13.76 -4.32 -0.29
C LYS A 43 14.72 -3.27 0.22
N ALA A 44 15.46 -2.60 -0.65
CA ALA A 44 16.40 -1.55 -0.23
C ALA A 44 15.71 -0.38 0.49
N ASP A 45 14.53 0.03 0.03
CA ASP A 45 13.85 1.21 0.57
C ASP A 45 13.06 0.94 1.85
N LEU A 46 12.52 -0.28 2.04
CA LEU A 46 11.59 -0.58 3.14
C LEU A 46 12.05 -1.67 4.12
N ALA A 47 13.13 -2.42 3.84
CA ALA A 47 13.57 -3.49 4.73
C ALA A 47 14.09 -2.99 6.09
N ASP A 48 14.75 -1.82 6.11
CA ASP A 48 15.42 -1.29 7.32
C ASP A 48 14.53 -0.36 8.16
N ALA A 49 13.24 -0.21 7.81
CA ALA A 49 12.33 0.61 8.58
C ALA A 49 12.08 0.01 9.99
N PRO A 50 12.04 0.85 11.05
CA PRO A 50 11.64 0.41 12.39
C PRO A 50 10.30 -0.33 12.40
N LYS A 51 10.15 -1.34 13.26
CA LYS A 51 8.96 -2.20 13.35
C LYS A 51 7.63 -1.41 13.39
N ALA A 52 7.56 -0.35 14.20
CA ALA A 52 6.36 0.48 14.32
C ALA A 52 5.98 1.16 12.99
N ARG A 53 6.96 1.54 12.16
CA ARG A 53 6.70 2.10 10.83
C ARG A 53 6.22 1.03 9.86
N LYS A 54 6.85 -0.15 9.89
CA LYS A 54 6.40 -1.31 9.10
C LYS A 54 4.94 -1.65 9.41
N GLU A 55 4.57 -1.73 10.69
CA GLU A 55 3.19 -1.99 11.13
C GLU A 55 2.20 -0.93 10.60
N ALA A 56 2.53 0.35 10.75
CA ALA A 56 1.67 1.44 10.23
C ALA A 56 1.50 1.39 8.70
N VAL A 57 2.57 1.08 7.96
CA VAL A 57 2.50 0.91 6.50
C VAL A 57 1.62 -0.26 6.13
N LEU A 58 1.76 -1.41 6.80
CA LEU A 58 0.94 -2.60 6.56
C LEU A 58 -0.55 -2.33 6.81
N GLU A 59 -0.90 -1.65 7.90
CA GLU A 59 -2.29 -1.25 8.19
C GLU A 59 -2.86 -0.32 7.11
N CYS A 60 -2.10 0.68 6.68
CA CYS A 60 -2.51 1.60 5.62
C CYS A 60 -2.74 0.88 4.28
N LEU A 61 -1.82 -0.01 3.90
CA LEU A 61 -1.92 -0.77 2.65
C LEU A 61 -3.08 -1.77 2.69
N ASP A 62 -3.31 -2.45 3.81
CA ASP A 62 -4.45 -3.37 3.94
C ASP A 62 -5.77 -2.61 3.88
N TYR A 63 -5.86 -1.47 4.57
CA TYR A 63 -7.03 -0.60 4.49
C TYR A 63 -7.33 -0.20 3.03
N LEU A 64 -6.32 0.28 2.30
CA LEU A 64 -6.49 0.64 0.88
C LEU A 64 -6.96 -0.56 0.04
N ARG A 65 -6.32 -1.72 0.20
CA ARG A 65 -6.62 -2.96 -0.54
C ARG A 65 -8.08 -3.39 -0.36
N LEU A 66 -8.60 -3.26 0.86
CA LEU A 66 -9.99 -3.56 1.22
C LEU A 66 -10.99 -2.51 0.72
N ARG A 67 -10.55 -1.27 0.49
CA ARG A 67 -11.43 -0.16 0.07
C ARG A 67 -11.58 -0.01 -1.44
N VAL A 68 -10.69 -0.60 -2.23
CA VAL A 68 -10.84 -0.68 -3.69
C VAL A 68 -12.16 -1.38 -4.03
N SER A 69 -13.09 -0.66 -4.64
CA SER A 69 -14.45 -1.11 -4.93
C SER A 69 -14.67 -1.33 -6.43
N VAL A 70 -15.38 -2.39 -6.78
CA VAL A 70 -15.75 -2.73 -8.17
C VAL A 70 -17.28 -2.65 -8.28
N PRO A 71 -17.85 -1.98 -9.31
CA PRO A 71 -17.18 -1.33 -10.44
C PRO A 71 -16.83 0.15 -10.24
N ARG A 72 -17.12 0.72 -9.05
CA ARG A 72 -17.02 2.17 -8.81
C ARG A 72 -15.63 2.75 -9.09
N ASP A 73 -14.58 2.10 -8.62
CA ASP A 73 -13.22 2.63 -8.71
C ASP A 73 -12.50 2.12 -9.97
N MET A 74 -12.71 0.86 -10.35
CA MET A 74 -12.12 0.23 -11.54
C MET A 74 -12.80 -1.09 -11.92
N SER A 75 -12.38 -1.68 -13.04
CA SER A 75 -12.82 -3.01 -13.49
C SER A 75 -12.31 -4.12 -12.58
N TYR A 76 -13.01 -5.27 -12.55
CA TYR A 76 -12.58 -6.45 -11.78
C TYR A 76 -11.13 -6.89 -12.06
N PRO A 77 -10.67 -7.05 -13.32
CA PRO A 77 -9.29 -7.45 -13.57
C PRO A 77 -8.27 -6.42 -13.08
N ALA A 78 -8.55 -5.13 -13.20
CA ALA A 78 -7.68 -4.08 -12.67
C ALA A 78 -7.60 -4.11 -11.13
N ALA A 79 -8.75 -4.24 -10.46
CA ALA A 79 -8.80 -4.36 -8.99
C ALA A 79 -8.06 -5.60 -8.49
N ARG A 80 -8.19 -6.73 -9.20
CA ARG A 80 -7.44 -7.96 -8.87
C ARG A 80 -5.93 -7.73 -8.96
N GLN A 81 -5.45 -7.09 -10.03
CA GLN A 81 -4.02 -6.79 -10.19
C GLN A 81 -3.51 -5.84 -9.11
N LEU A 82 -4.20 -4.72 -8.88
CA LEU A 82 -3.80 -3.75 -7.85
C LEU A 82 -3.71 -4.41 -6.47
N ARG A 83 -4.73 -5.18 -6.06
CA ARG A 83 -4.73 -5.87 -4.76
C ARG A 83 -3.59 -6.89 -4.63
N ALA A 84 -3.26 -7.61 -5.70
CA ALA A 84 -2.14 -8.54 -5.70
C ALA A 84 -0.79 -7.82 -5.55
N HIS A 85 -0.61 -6.68 -6.21
CA HIS A 85 0.62 -5.88 -6.09
C HIS A 85 0.76 -5.20 -4.73
N ILE A 86 -0.35 -4.76 -4.13
CA ILE A 86 -0.35 -4.27 -2.74
C ILE A 86 0.08 -5.41 -1.80
N GLN A 87 -0.50 -6.61 -1.95
CA GLN A 87 -0.10 -7.76 -1.12
C GLN A 87 1.39 -8.10 -1.28
N TRP A 88 1.90 -8.09 -2.51
CA TRP A 88 3.33 -8.32 -2.77
C TRP A 88 4.24 -7.32 -2.03
N VAL A 89 3.86 -6.03 -2.00
CA VAL A 89 4.58 -5.04 -1.21
C VAL A 89 4.46 -5.32 0.29
N MET A 90 3.27 -5.67 0.78
CA MET A 90 3.07 -6.01 2.20
C MET A 90 3.94 -7.20 2.63
N ASP A 91 4.03 -8.25 1.82
CA ASP A 91 4.87 -9.41 2.10
C ASP A 91 6.36 -9.03 2.21
N ALA A 92 6.82 -8.08 1.40
CA ALA A 92 8.19 -7.58 1.44
C ALA A 92 8.47 -6.69 2.66
N VAL A 93 7.49 -5.92 3.12
CA VAL A 93 7.59 -5.08 4.33
C VAL A 93 7.58 -5.92 5.61
N GLN A 94 6.83 -7.03 5.60
CA GLN A 94 6.72 -7.95 6.73
C GLN A 94 7.98 -8.81 6.93
N ALA A 95 8.77 -9.01 5.88
CA ALA A 95 10.07 -9.70 5.91
C ALA A 95 11.15 -8.89 6.66
#